data_AF-A0A9W8TXM7-F1
#
_entry.id   AF-A0A9W8TXM7-F1
#
_cell.length_a   1.000
_cell.length_b   1.000
_cell.length_c   1.000
_cell.angle_alpha   90.00
_cell.angle_beta   90.00
_cell.angle_gamma   90.00
#
_symmetry.space_group_name_H-M   'P 1'
#
loop_
_entity.id
_entity.type
_entity.pdbx_description
1 polymer ?
#
loop_
_entity_poly.entity_id
_entity_poly.type
_entity_poly.pdbx_seq_one_letter_code
_entity_poly.pdbx_strand_id
1 'polypeptide(L)'
;MADWTVASGILWKRINPKTSRFDYIWLRDHCLCTSCVHPKTKQRMLNTFEIPNNIKPLRADNRQDGLVVVWPHEHESVYPWEWLKRHSYDPPIVQSSQPQQVLWNAQISNSPPTVSYEDIMKPGEQGDRALLHWLSTIHTYGFSFISGVPPTPSATETLVRRIAFIRETHYGAFWEFTSDLGKGDTAYTNLGLDVHTDNTYFTDPSGLQLFHLLDHSSDSQTILVDGFHAASLLRSNHPSSYHLLSNLRIPSHASGDFSSSGYIFRTEHPTAGYPVLTHNPSTDQLVQVRWNNYDRAPIGSTFLDANSALSNAKLIPKFYSALSHFHAILSSDESRYVVQLKPGTAVVLDNHRVLHGRTAFTGRRRMCGAYVGADEWRARLAGLRFTFEDEPRSV
;
A
#
# COMPACT_ATOMS: atom_id res chain seq x y z
N MET A 1 29.03 -28.93 -8.13
CA MET A 1 30.16 -28.74 -7.19
C MET A 1 30.21 -27.25 -6.91
N ALA A 2 30.01 -26.84 -5.65
CA ALA A 2 29.52 -25.49 -5.34
C ALA A 2 30.64 -24.43 -5.35
N ASP A 3 30.45 -23.41 -6.19
CA ASP A 3 31.30 -22.22 -6.31
C ASP A 3 31.17 -21.31 -5.07
N TRP A 4 32.05 -21.49 -4.09
CA TRP A 4 32.29 -20.47 -3.08
C TRP A 4 33.74 -20.40 -2.64
N THR A 5 34.13 -19.20 -2.25
CA THR A 5 35.44 -18.91 -1.69
C THR A 5 35.26 -18.25 -0.34
N VAL A 6 36.02 -18.72 0.64
CA VAL A 6 36.16 -18.10 1.95
C VAL A 6 37.43 -17.27 1.92
N ALA A 7 37.31 -15.95 2.03
CA ALA A 7 38.45 -15.05 2.10
C ALA A 7 38.14 -13.90 3.08
N SER A 8 39.08 -13.62 3.98
CA SER A 8 39.10 -12.39 4.80
C SER A 8 37.81 -12.04 5.57
N GLY A 9 37.11 -13.03 6.13
CA GLY A 9 35.90 -12.76 6.94
C GLY A 9 34.58 -12.75 6.15
N ILE A 10 34.63 -13.14 4.88
CA ILE A 10 33.52 -13.03 3.93
C ILE A 10 33.25 -14.39 3.29
N LEU A 11 31.97 -14.76 3.21
CA LEU A 11 31.48 -15.88 2.43
C LEU A 11 30.87 -15.38 1.12
N TRP A 12 31.34 -15.92 -0.01
CA TRP A 12 30.81 -15.60 -1.34
C TRP A 12 30.03 -16.79 -1.90
N LYS A 13 28.73 -16.63 -2.21
CA LYS A 13 27.91 -17.67 -2.83
C LYS A 13 27.51 -17.27 -4.24
N ARG A 14 27.77 -18.11 -5.24
CA ARG A 14 27.20 -17.92 -6.58
C ARG A 14 25.68 -18.20 -6.57
N ILE A 15 24.90 -17.17 -6.86
CA ILE A 15 23.46 -17.18 -7.08
C ILE A 15 23.24 -16.72 -8.52
N ASN A 16 23.34 -17.66 -9.47
CA ASN A 16 23.40 -17.37 -10.91
C ASN A 16 22.44 -16.23 -11.35
N PRO A 17 22.94 -15.19 -12.05
CA PRO A 17 24.31 -14.96 -12.54
C PRO A 17 25.23 -14.19 -11.56
N LYS A 18 24.78 -13.87 -10.34
CA LYS A 18 25.48 -12.98 -9.40
C LYS A 18 26.19 -13.77 -8.30
N THR A 19 27.20 -13.17 -7.68
CA THR A 19 27.81 -13.71 -6.46
C THR A 19 27.38 -12.84 -5.30
N SER A 20 26.82 -13.46 -4.25
CA SER A 20 26.35 -12.78 -3.04
C SER A 20 27.36 -12.91 -1.92
N ARG A 21 27.68 -11.80 -1.27
CA ARG A 21 28.53 -11.69 -0.09
C ARG A 21 27.70 -11.79 1.19
N PHE A 22 28.19 -12.59 2.14
CA PHE A 22 27.67 -12.68 3.51
C PHE A 22 28.83 -12.57 4.50
N ASP A 23 28.80 -11.54 5.33
CA ASP A 23 29.77 -11.27 6.39
C ASP A 23 29.50 -12.20 7.59
N TYR A 24 30.55 -12.63 8.29
CA TYR A 24 30.40 -13.56 9.41
C TYR A 24 29.54 -13.02 10.55
N ILE A 25 29.68 -11.74 10.89
CA ILE A 25 28.83 -11.11 11.89
C ILE A 25 27.36 -11.15 11.49
N TRP A 26 27.06 -10.94 10.19
CA TRP A 26 25.71 -11.00 9.67
C TRP A 26 25.14 -12.42 9.77
N LEU A 27 25.91 -13.44 9.37
CA LEU A 27 25.50 -14.83 9.51
C LEU A 27 25.20 -15.14 10.98
N ARG A 28 26.13 -14.85 11.90
CA ARG A 28 25.94 -15.14 13.33
C ARG A 28 24.68 -14.46 13.89
N ASP A 29 24.48 -13.18 13.54
CA ASP A 29 23.34 -12.36 13.99
C ASP A 29 21.99 -12.92 13.50
N HIS A 30 21.98 -13.55 12.33
CA HIS A 30 20.79 -14.12 11.71
C HIS A 30 20.72 -15.65 11.83
N CYS A 31 21.36 -16.24 12.85
CA CYS A 31 21.25 -17.67 13.12
C CYS A 31 19.78 -18.08 13.35
N LEU A 32 19.33 -19.12 12.65
CA LEU A 32 17.94 -19.59 12.65
C LEU A 32 17.63 -20.65 13.73
N CYS A 33 18.61 -21.04 14.54
CA CYS A 33 18.43 -22.10 15.53
C CYS A 33 17.51 -21.66 16.69
N THR A 34 16.97 -22.64 17.42
CA THR A 34 16.00 -22.40 18.50
C THR A 34 16.56 -21.66 19.71
N SER A 35 17.89 -21.53 19.85
CA SER A 35 18.50 -20.68 20.89
C SER A 35 18.70 -19.23 20.44
N CYS A 36 18.67 -18.95 19.13
CA CYS A 36 18.83 -17.61 18.58
C CYS A 36 17.51 -17.00 18.12
N VAL A 37 16.51 -17.83 17.80
CA VAL A 37 15.15 -17.41 17.41
C VAL A 37 14.13 -18.26 18.18
N HIS A 38 13.18 -17.59 18.81
CA HIS A 38 12.16 -18.28 19.60
C HIS A 38 11.24 -19.12 18.67
N PRO A 39 11.02 -20.42 18.93
CA PRO A 39 10.38 -21.32 17.98
C PRO A 39 8.93 -20.97 17.65
N LYS A 40 8.19 -20.34 18.59
CA LYS A 40 6.80 -19.91 18.39
C LYS A 40 6.67 -18.48 17.84
N THR A 41 7.13 -17.48 18.59
CA THR A 41 7.03 -16.06 18.22
C THR A 41 7.89 -15.66 17.03
N LYS A 42 8.90 -16.49 16.68
CA LYS A 42 9.90 -16.19 15.64
C LYS A 42 10.70 -14.90 15.90
N GLN A 43 10.70 -14.43 17.15
CA GLN A 43 11.49 -13.28 17.57
C GLN A 43 12.95 -13.67 17.81
N ARG A 44 13.86 -12.76 17.48
CA ARG A 44 15.29 -12.89 17.80
C ARG A 44 15.47 -12.93 19.33
N MET A 45 16.22 -13.91 19.80
CA MET A 45 16.65 -14.05 21.19
C MET A 45 18.14 -13.77 21.37
N LEU A 46 18.92 -13.94 20.30
CA LEU A 46 20.32 -13.55 20.30
C LEU A 46 20.45 -12.02 20.43
N ASN A 47 21.21 -11.58 21.42
CA ASN A 47 21.59 -10.19 21.55
C ASN A 47 22.69 -9.85 20.54
N THR A 48 22.37 -9.08 19.50
CA THR A 48 23.32 -8.63 18.47
C THR A 48 24.54 -7.95 19.08
N PHE A 49 24.37 -7.22 20.18
CA PHE A 49 25.43 -6.45 20.81
C PHE A 49 26.43 -7.31 21.60
N GLU A 50 26.12 -8.58 21.84
CA GLU A 50 27.04 -9.55 22.43
C GLU A 50 27.92 -10.26 21.40
N ILE A 51 27.63 -10.10 20.10
CA ILE A 51 28.42 -10.69 19.03
C ILE A 51 29.72 -9.89 18.88
N PRO A 52 30.90 -10.52 19.02
CA PRO A 52 32.16 -9.82 18.78
C PRO A 52 32.25 -9.31 17.33
N ASN A 53 32.63 -8.04 17.14
CA ASN A 53 32.78 -7.45 15.80
C ASN A 53 33.75 -8.22 14.89
N ASN A 54 34.70 -8.94 15.48
CA ASN A 54 35.70 -9.74 14.79
C ASN A 54 35.39 -11.25 14.82
N ILE A 55 34.12 -11.64 15.06
CA ILE A 55 33.73 -13.05 15.12
C ILE A 55 34.15 -13.81 13.86
N LYS A 56 34.70 -15.00 14.06
CA LYS A 56 35.10 -15.92 13.00
C LYS A 56 34.54 -17.31 13.31
N PRO A 57 34.02 -18.02 12.30
CA PRO A 57 33.65 -19.41 12.48
C PRO A 57 34.89 -20.28 12.64
N LEU A 58 34.75 -21.40 13.34
CA LEU A 58 35.73 -22.48 13.36
C LEU A 58 35.76 -23.20 12.00
N ARG A 59 34.59 -23.38 11.37
CA ARG A 59 34.44 -23.90 10.01
C ARG A 59 33.10 -23.51 9.40
N ALA A 60 33.03 -23.58 8.07
CA ALA A 60 31.80 -23.42 7.30
C ALA A 60 31.75 -24.51 6.22
N ASP A 61 30.67 -25.31 6.23
CA ASP A 61 30.53 -26.53 5.44
C ASP A 61 29.29 -26.49 4.54
N ASN A 62 29.41 -27.07 3.34
CA ASN A 62 28.32 -27.26 2.40
C ASN A 62 27.46 -28.44 2.87
N ARG A 63 26.15 -28.24 2.92
CA ARG A 63 25.18 -29.33 2.82
C ARG A 63 24.38 -29.19 1.53
N GLN A 64 23.66 -30.26 1.19
CA GLN A 64 22.85 -30.31 -0.03
C GLN A 64 21.78 -29.20 -0.05
N ASP A 65 21.22 -28.87 1.12
CA ASP A 65 20.10 -27.97 1.32
C ASP A 65 20.48 -26.60 1.90
N GLY A 66 21.70 -26.44 2.41
CA GLY A 66 22.13 -25.17 3.01
C GLY A 66 23.59 -25.09 3.41
N LEU A 67 23.93 -23.94 3.98
CA LEU A 67 25.22 -23.65 4.60
C LEU A 67 25.16 -24.02 6.08
N VAL A 68 26.21 -24.65 6.59
CA VAL A 68 26.42 -24.87 8.02
C VAL A 68 27.63 -24.09 8.47
N VAL A 69 27.50 -23.34 9.56
CA VAL A 69 28.57 -22.54 10.13
C VAL A 69 28.73 -22.92 11.60
N VAL A 70 29.94 -23.33 11.98
CA VAL A 70 30.27 -23.67 13.37
C VAL A 70 31.10 -22.53 13.96
N TRP A 71 30.65 -21.98 15.07
CA TRP A 71 31.25 -20.85 15.77
C TRP A 71 32.04 -21.31 17.01
N PRO A 72 32.86 -20.45 17.62
CA PRO A 72 33.44 -20.70 18.94
C PRO A 72 32.35 -21.07 19.96
N HIS A 73 32.73 -21.85 20.98
CA HIS A 73 31.81 -22.43 21.97
C HIS A 73 30.78 -23.39 21.36
N GLU A 74 31.15 -24.05 20.25
CA GLU A 74 30.39 -25.13 19.60
C GLU A 74 28.97 -24.76 19.14
N HIS A 75 28.70 -23.47 18.94
CA HIS A 75 27.41 -23.04 18.38
C HIS A 75 27.34 -23.36 16.88
N GLU A 76 26.31 -24.09 16.44
CA GLU A 76 26.06 -24.40 15.03
C GLU A 76 24.90 -23.56 14.47
N SER A 77 25.10 -22.97 13.31
CA SER A 77 24.07 -22.24 12.56
C SER A 77 23.86 -22.88 11.19
N VAL A 78 22.59 -23.08 10.80
CA VAL A 78 22.21 -23.69 9.52
C VAL A 78 21.36 -22.70 8.72
N TYR A 79 21.73 -22.46 7.46
CA TYR A 79 21.07 -21.50 6.57
C TYR A 79 20.65 -22.19 5.26
N PRO A 80 19.34 -22.38 5.02
CA PRO A 80 18.87 -22.93 3.75
C PRO A 80 19.30 -22.08 2.55
N TRP A 81 19.55 -22.72 1.40
CA TRP A 81 20.03 -22.00 0.22
C TRP A 81 19.08 -20.92 -0.30
N GLU A 82 17.78 -21.21 -0.28
CA GLU A 82 16.74 -20.25 -0.67
C GLU A 82 16.61 -19.11 0.34
N TRP A 83 16.91 -19.36 1.62
CA TRP A 83 16.94 -18.31 2.64
C TRP A 83 18.10 -17.34 2.38
N LEU A 84 19.32 -17.84 2.15
CA LEU A 84 20.46 -16.98 1.82
C LEU A 84 20.21 -16.20 0.53
N LYS A 85 19.58 -16.82 -0.48
CA LYS A 85 19.22 -16.14 -1.73
C LYS A 85 18.25 -14.99 -1.54
N ARG A 86 17.23 -15.18 -0.68
CA ARG A 86 16.26 -14.14 -0.32
C ARG A 86 16.88 -12.96 0.43
N HIS A 87 17.91 -13.23 1.23
CA HIS A 87 18.54 -12.24 2.10
C HIS A 87 19.89 -11.74 1.58
N SER A 88 20.15 -11.88 0.28
CA SER A 88 21.33 -11.30 -0.37
C SER A 88 21.26 -9.78 -0.29
N TYR A 89 22.22 -9.15 0.41
CA TYR A 89 22.34 -7.70 0.54
C TYR A 89 23.47 -7.12 -0.32
N ASP A 90 24.45 -7.93 -0.73
CA ASP A 90 25.55 -7.51 -1.61
C ASP A 90 25.78 -8.58 -2.70
N PRO A 91 25.20 -8.42 -3.90
CA PRO A 91 24.27 -7.36 -4.26
C PRO A 91 22.88 -7.58 -3.63
N PRO A 92 22.07 -6.53 -3.48
CA PRO A 92 20.66 -6.71 -3.16
C PRO A 92 19.98 -7.46 -4.31
N ILE A 93 19.36 -8.61 -3.99
CA ILE A 93 18.59 -9.40 -4.96
C ILE A 93 17.10 -9.19 -4.67
N VAL A 94 16.46 -8.37 -5.50
CA VAL A 94 15.00 -8.21 -5.48
C VAL A 94 14.37 -9.46 -6.11
N GLN A 95 13.55 -10.19 -5.34
CA GLN A 95 12.77 -11.30 -5.89
C GLN A 95 11.55 -10.74 -6.62
N SER A 96 11.39 -11.13 -7.89
CA SER A 96 10.28 -10.71 -8.75
C SER A 96 8.96 -11.45 -8.50
N SER A 97 8.81 -12.11 -7.34
CA SER A 97 7.70 -13.04 -7.08
C SER A 97 6.41 -12.39 -6.59
N GLN A 98 6.39 -11.08 -6.33
CA GLN A 98 5.13 -10.38 -6.08
C GLN A 98 4.34 -10.30 -7.41
N PRO A 99 3.06 -10.69 -7.45
CA PRO A 99 2.26 -10.57 -8.65
C PRO A 99 2.27 -9.12 -9.13
N GLN A 100 2.61 -8.95 -10.41
CA GLN A 100 2.88 -7.66 -10.99
C GLN A 100 1.61 -6.80 -10.97
N GLN A 101 1.73 -5.59 -10.41
CA GLN A 101 0.67 -4.59 -10.53
C GLN A 101 0.41 -4.31 -12.02
N VAL A 102 -0.86 -4.42 -12.44
CA VAL A 102 -1.28 -4.14 -13.80
C VAL A 102 -1.80 -2.71 -13.84
N LEU A 103 -1.09 -1.83 -14.55
CA LEU A 103 -1.55 -0.46 -14.80
C LEU A 103 -2.72 -0.47 -15.77
N TRP A 104 -3.74 0.35 -15.53
CA TRP A 104 -4.94 0.37 -16.35
C TRP A 104 -5.47 1.79 -16.62
N ASN A 105 -6.32 1.87 -17.63
CA ASN A 105 -7.01 3.07 -18.08
C ASN A 105 -8.51 2.74 -18.27
N ALA A 106 -9.29 3.61 -18.92
CA ALA A 106 -10.73 3.41 -19.11
C ALA A 106 -11.12 2.07 -19.78
N GLN A 107 -10.21 1.40 -20.48
CA GLN A 107 -10.45 0.08 -21.09
C GLN A 107 -10.66 -1.04 -20.08
N ILE A 108 -10.37 -0.83 -18.78
CA ILE A 108 -10.69 -1.80 -17.73
C ILE A 108 -12.20 -2.06 -17.61
N SER A 109 -13.03 -1.14 -18.11
CA SER A 109 -14.49 -1.29 -18.20
C SER A 109 -14.94 -2.52 -19.02
N ASN A 110 -14.09 -3.03 -19.93
CA ASN A 110 -14.39 -4.23 -20.71
C ASN A 110 -14.42 -5.52 -19.86
N SER A 111 -13.65 -5.55 -18.77
CA SER A 111 -13.56 -6.70 -17.86
C SER A 111 -13.18 -6.22 -16.46
N PRO A 112 -14.09 -5.52 -15.75
CA PRO A 112 -13.78 -4.92 -14.47
C PRO A 112 -13.48 -6.02 -13.42
N PRO A 113 -12.41 -5.89 -12.62
CA PRO A 113 -12.08 -6.87 -11.59
C PRO A 113 -13.24 -7.04 -10.62
N THR A 114 -13.85 -8.23 -10.60
CA THR A 114 -15.08 -8.51 -9.85
C THR A 114 -15.01 -9.90 -9.24
N VAL A 115 -15.42 -10.02 -7.98
CA VAL A 115 -15.51 -11.29 -7.25
C VAL A 115 -16.90 -11.48 -6.65
N SER A 116 -17.25 -12.72 -6.30
CA SER A 116 -18.55 -13.07 -5.71
C SER A 116 -18.55 -12.94 -4.19
N TYR A 117 -19.55 -12.25 -3.64
CA TYR A 117 -19.81 -12.23 -2.20
C TYR A 117 -20.02 -13.64 -1.63
N GLU A 118 -20.78 -14.48 -2.36
CA GLU A 118 -21.10 -15.84 -1.93
C GLU A 118 -19.82 -16.67 -1.76
N ASP A 119 -18.89 -16.59 -2.71
CA ASP A 119 -17.63 -17.34 -2.66
C ASP A 119 -16.76 -16.90 -1.49
N ILE A 120 -16.63 -15.58 -1.29
CA ILE A 120 -15.87 -15.05 -0.14
C ILE A 120 -16.49 -15.57 1.16
N MET A 121 -17.81 -15.55 1.28
CA MET A 121 -18.51 -15.87 2.51
C MET A 121 -18.65 -17.37 2.82
N LYS A 122 -18.20 -18.26 1.92
CA LYS A 122 -18.12 -19.71 2.21
C LYS A 122 -17.29 -19.98 3.47
N PRO A 123 -17.66 -21.00 4.26
CA PRO A 123 -16.90 -21.36 5.45
C PRO A 123 -15.58 -22.06 5.10
N GLY A 124 -14.60 -21.96 6.01
CA GLY A 124 -13.33 -22.68 5.94
C GLY A 124 -12.47 -22.29 4.73
N GLU A 125 -11.67 -23.26 4.25
CA GLU A 125 -10.65 -23.04 3.23
C GLU A 125 -11.21 -22.48 1.91
N GLN A 126 -12.43 -22.86 1.52
CA GLN A 126 -13.03 -22.34 0.27
C GLN A 126 -13.21 -20.82 0.32
N GLY A 127 -13.72 -20.30 1.43
CA GLY A 127 -13.86 -18.86 1.63
C GLY A 127 -12.52 -18.15 1.77
N ASP A 128 -11.53 -18.78 2.40
CA ASP A 128 -10.19 -18.20 2.53
C ASP A 128 -9.43 -18.14 1.20
N ARG A 129 -9.61 -19.12 0.31
CA ARG A 129 -9.09 -19.07 -1.06
C ARG A 129 -9.79 -18.00 -1.90
N ALA A 130 -11.10 -17.82 -1.75
CA ALA A 130 -11.83 -16.74 -2.41
C ALA A 130 -11.39 -15.36 -1.88
N LEU A 131 -11.13 -15.24 -0.57
CA LEU A 131 -10.56 -14.03 0.03
C LEU A 131 -9.13 -13.75 -0.48
N LEU A 132 -8.29 -14.78 -0.61
CA LEU A 132 -6.95 -14.65 -1.21
C LEU A 132 -7.05 -14.14 -2.65
N HIS A 133 -7.95 -14.70 -3.45
CA HIS A 133 -8.18 -14.27 -4.82
C HIS A 133 -8.65 -12.80 -4.86
N TRP A 134 -9.56 -12.41 -3.98
CA TRP A 134 -10.04 -11.04 -3.87
C TRP A 134 -8.94 -10.04 -3.48
N LEU A 135 -8.18 -10.32 -2.43
CA LEU A 135 -7.07 -9.44 -2.01
C LEU A 135 -5.94 -9.40 -3.03
N SER A 136 -5.66 -10.51 -3.73
CA SER A 136 -4.71 -10.53 -4.84
C SER A 136 -5.19 -9.73 -6.04
N THR A 137 -6.50 -9.74 -6.31
CA THR A 137 -7.13 -8.89 -7.32
C THR A 137 -6.96 -7.41 -6.98
N ILE A 138 -7.24 -7.02 -5.73
CA ILE A 138 -7.00 -5.65 -5.24
C ILE A 138 -5.51 -5.30 -5.34
N HIS A 139 -4.59 -6.17 -4.95
CA HIS A 139 -3.16 -5.92 -5.08
C HIS A 139 -2.73 -5.69 -6.55
N THR A 140 -3.29 -6.48 -7.47
CA THR A 140 -2.96 -6.44 -8.91
C THR A 140 -3.50 -5.18 -9.58
N TYR A 141 -4.78 -4.88 -9.39
CA TYR A 141 -5.49 -3.79 -10.09
C TYR A 141 -5.70 -2.54 -9.24
N GLY A 142 -5.42 -2.57 -7.94
CA GLY A 142 -5.73 -1.48 -7.02
C GLY A 142 -7.21 -1.38 -6.65
N PHE A 143 -8.10 -2.21 -7.21
CA PHE A 143 -9.49 -2.29 -6.79
C PHE A 143 -10.15 -3.62 -7.16
N SER A 144 -11.32 -3.88 -6.58
CA SER A 144 -12.23 -4.95 -7.00
C SER A 144 -13.67 -4.60 -6.66
N PHE A 145 -14.59 -4.92 -7.55
CA PHE A 145 -16.01 -5.03 -7.21
C PHE A 145 -16.30 -6.35 -6.52
N ILE A 146 -17.37 -6.35 -5.74
CA ILE A 146 -17.96 -7.53 -5.12
C ILE A 146 -19.43 -7.52 -5.47
N SER A 147 -19.86 -8.53 -6.23
CA SER A 147 -21.25 -8.69 -6.65
C SER A 147 -22.04 -9.55 -5.66
N GLY A 148 -23.32 -9.25 -5.50
CA GLY A 148 -24.24 -10.07 -4.71
C GLY A 148 -24.12 -9.88 -3.19
N VAL A 149 -23.58 -8.74 -2.75
CA VAL A 149 -23.60 -8.39 -1.33
C VAL A 149 -25.05 -8.05 -0.96
N PRO A 150 -25.65 -8.63 0.09
CA PRO A 150 -26.96 -8.20 0.54
C PRO A 150 -26.93 -6.70 0.88
N PRO A 151 -27.84 -5.86 0.35
CA PRO A 151 -27.80 -4.40 0.48
C PRO A 151 -28.17 -3.92 1.90
N THR A 152 -27.37 -4.34 2.88
CA THR A 152 -27.53 -4.03 4.30
C THR A 152 -26.17 -3.61 4.91
N PRO A 153 -26.17 -2.69 5.89
CA PRO A 153 -24.97 -2.34 6.64
C PRO A 153 -24.27 -3.57 7.26
N SER A 154 -25.03 -4.47 7.88
CA SER A 154 -24.49 -5.66 8.57
C SER A 154 -23.73 -6.61 7.64
N ALA A 155 -24.25 -6.87 6.43
CA ALA A 155 -23.56 -7.71 5.44
C ALA A 155 -22.23 -7.07 4.99
N THR A 156 -22.23 -5.74 4.88
CA THR A 156 -21.04 -4.96 4.53
C THR A 156 -19.98 -5.04 5.61
N GLU A 157 -20.35 -4.80 6.86
CA GLU A 157 -19.45 -4.89 8.00
C GLU A 157 -18.84 -6.30 8.10
N THR A 158 -19.67 -7.33 7.92
CA THR A 158 -19.22 -8.73 7.90
C THR A 158 -18.20 -8.97 6.79
N LEU A 159 -18.44 -8.43 5.58
CA LEU A 159 -17.51 -8.52 4.46
C LEU A 159 -16.17 -7.86 4.76
N VAL A 160 -16.16 -6.64 5.32
CA VAL A 160 -14.91 -5.94 5.68
C VAL A 160 -14.12 -6.72 6.73
N ARG A 161 -14.83 -7.29 7.72
CA ARG A 161 -14.22 -8.11 8.77
C ARG A 161 -13.59 -9.41 8.28
N ARG A 162 -13.86 -9.85 7.04
CA ARG A 162 -13.10 -10.94 6.40
C ARG A 162 -11.66 -10.54 6.05
N ILE A 163 -11.43 -9.25 5.77
CA ILE A 163 -10.09 -8.72 5.53
C ILE A 163 -9.39 -8.51 6.87
N ALA A 164 -9.92 -7.61 7.69
CA ALA A 164 -9.34 -7.24 8.97
C ALA A 164 -10.37 -6.47 9.83
N PHE A 165 -9.95 -6.01 11.01
CA PHE A 165 -10.77 -5.06 11.77
C PHE A 165 -10.92 -3.73 11.01
N ILE A 166 -12.03 -3.06 11.28
CA ILE A 166 -12.34 -1.76 10.68
C ILE A 166 -11.50 -0.69 11.36
N ARG A 167 -10.87 0.18 10.57
CA ARG A 167 -10.12 1.34 11.07
C ARG A 167 -11.11 2.42 11.52
N GLU A 168 -11.10 2.71 12.81
CA GLU A 168 -11.85 3.83 13.37
C GLU A 168 -11.21 5.17 13.00
N THR A 169 -12.04 6.14 12.63
CA THR A 169 -11.63 7.51 12.28
C THR A 169 -12.49 8.52 13.02
N HIS A 170 -12.18 9.82 12.90
CA HIS A 170 -13.02 10.89 13.45
C HIS A 170 -14.42 10.94 12.82
N TYR A 171 -14.64 10.32 11.66
CA TYR A 171 -15.97 10.15 11.06
C TYR A 171 -16.77 8.99 11.66
N GLY A 172 -16.12 8.11 12.44
CA GLY A 172 -16.63 6.85 12.97
C GLY A 172 -15.88 5.63 12.41
N ALA A 173 -16.24 4.44 12.90
CA ALA A 173 -15.69 3.17 12.42
C ALA A 173 -16.38 2.69 11.12
N PHE A 174 -17.70 2.60 11.13
CA PHE A 174 -18.51 2.22 9.98
C PHE A 174 -19.55 3.32 9.76
N TRP A 175 -19.63 3.83 8.54
CA TRP A 175 -20.55 4.93 8.24
C TRP A 175 -21.60 4.48 7.23
N GLU A 176 -22.84 4.80 7.55
CA GLU A 176 -23.94 4.84 6.61
C GLU A 176 -24.19 6.31 6.29
N PHE A 177 -24.30 6.64 5.01
CA PHE A 177 -24.52 8.01 4.61
C PHE A 177 -25.51 8.14 3.46
N THR A 178 -26.26 9.22 3.55
CA THR A 178 -27.03 9.83 2.47
C THR A 178 -26.54 11.27 2.33
N SER A 179 -26.95 11.97 1.28
CA SER A 179 -26.63 13.40 1.11
C SER A 179 -27.48 14.25 2.07
N ASP A 180 -27.14 14.26 3.37
CA ASP A 180 -27.82 15.02 4.43
C ASP A 180 -26.92 16.09 5.10
N LEU A 181 -25.68 16.27 4.63
CA LEU A 181 -24.70 17.23 5.15
C LEU A 181 -24.28 17.06 6.63
N GLY A 182 -24.61 15.94 7.28
CA GLY A 182 -24.47 15.81 8.74
C GLY A 182 -23.04 15.77 9.31
N LYS A 183 -21.99 15.68 8.48
CA LYS A 183 -20.60 15.40 8.89
C LYS A 183 -19.57 16.46 8.49
N GLY A 184 -20.01 17.63 8.01
CA GLY A 184 -19.11 18.76 7.69
C GLY A 184 -18.07 18.48 6.59
N ASP A 185 -18.32 17.48 5.74
CA ASP A 185 -17.44 17.03 4.67
C ASP A 185 -18.18 17.07 3.32
N THR A 186 -17.48 17.52 2.26
CA THR A 186 -18.01 17.60 0.90
C THR A 186 -18.56 16.27 0.37
N ALA A 187 -18.07 15.14 0.89
CA ALA A 187 -18.59 13.79 0.61
C ALA A 187 -20.10 13.66 0.82
N TYR A 188 -20.67 14.43 1.77
CA TYR A 188 -22.08 14.39 2.19
C TYR A 188 -22.98 15.42 1.46
N THR A 189 -22.47 16.07 0.41
CA THR A 189 -23.22 16.98 -0.46
C THR A 189 -23.80 16.23 -1.67
N ASN A 190 -24.60 16.87 -2.54
CA ASN A 190 -24.98 16.33 -3.85
C ASN A 190 -24.06 16.80 -5.00
N LEU A 191 -23.04 17.60 -4.68
CA LEU A 191 -22.06 18.08 -5.66
C LEU A 191 -21.23 16.93 -6.20
N GLY A 192 -20.76 17.07 -7.44
CA GLY A 192 -19.76 16.17 -7.99
C GLY A 192 -18.47 16.28 -7.19
N LEU A 193 -17.83 15.15 -6.95
CA LEU A 193 -16.52 15.09 -6.32
C LEU A 193 -15.53 14.64 -7.38
N ASP A 194 -14.54 15.48 -7.63
CA ASP A 194 -13.45 15.10 -8.51
C ASP A 194 -12.64 13.96 -7.90
N VAL A 195 -11.85 13.26 -8.72
CA VAL A 195 -11.13 12.08 -8.27
C VAL A 195 -10.08 12.43 -7.21
N HIS A 196 -10.09 11.70 -6.11
CA HIS A 196 -9.20 11.91 -4.97
C HIS A 196 -8.85 10.59 -4.26
N THR A 197 -7.86 10.67 -3.36
CA THR A 197 -7.55 9.67 -2.34
C THR A 197 -7.93 10.22 -0.98
N ASP A 198 -8.49 9.41 -0.12
CA ASP A 198 -8.97 9.84 1.20
C ASP A 198 -7.87 9.92 2.24
N ASN A 199 -8.11 10.74 3.25
CA ASN A 199 -7.27 10.91 4.43
C ASN A 199 -5.82 11.31 4.12
N THR A 200 -5.61 12.21 3.15
CA THR A 200 -4.25 12.67 2.82
C THR A 200 -3.57 13.42 3.98
N TYR A 201 -4.36 13.87 4.96
CA TYR A 201 -3.94 14.51 6.20
C TYR A 201 -3.51 13.54 7.32
N PHE A 202 -3.71 12.23 7.17
CA PHE A 202 -3.12 11.26 8.09
C PHE A 202 -1.65 11.04 7.76
N THR A 203 -0.83 10.85 8.81
CA THR A 203 0.54 10.35 8.65
C THR A 203 0.54 9.00 7.95
N ASP A 204 -0.44 8.17 8.29
CA ASP A 204 -0.75 6.84 7.76
C ASP A 204 -2.17 6.81 7.15
N PRO A 205 -2.36 7.23 5.88
CA PRO A 205 -3.66 7.19 5.22
C PRO A 205 -4.22 5.77 5.20
N SER A 206 -5.55 5.68 5.26
CA SER A 206 -6.28 4.42 5.13
C SER A 206 -5.79 3.65 3.89
N GLY A 207 -5.57 2.34 4.06
CA GLY A 207 -5.05 1.47 3.01
C GLY A 207 -6.13 1.07 2.03
N LEU A 208 -7.19 0.40 2.52
CA LEU A 208 -8.37 0.11 1.73
C LEU A 208 -9.53 1.01 2.13
N GLN A 209 -10.32 1.39 1.13
CA GLN A 209 -11.63 2.01 1.32
C GLN A 209 -12.69 1.17 0.63
N LEU A 210 -13.76 0.88 1.38
CA LEU A 210 -14.93 0.17 0.86
C LEU A 210 -16.09 1.14 0.69
N PHE A 211 -16.79 1.00 -0.42
CA PHE A 211 -18.10 1.62 -0.67
C PHE A 211 -19.10 0.55 -1.10
N HIS A 212 -20.28 0.53 -0.49
CA HIS A 212 -21.36 -0.37 -0.88
C HIS A 212 -22.67 0.39 -1.05
N LEU A 213 -23.27 0.26 -2.24
CA LEU A 213 -24.53 0.89 -2.58
C LEU A 213 -25.68 0.06 -1.99
N LEU A 214 -26.44 0.67 -1.08
CA LEU A 214 -27.58 0.05 -0.39
C LEU A 214 -28.90 0.39 -1.08
N ASP A 215 -29.03 1.63 -1.55
CA ASP A 215 -30.22 2.10 -2.26
C ASP A 215 -29.86 3.18 -3.28
N HIS A 216 -30.57 3.18 -4.40
CA HIS A 216 -30.26 4.05 -5.52
C HIS A 216 -31.51 4.47 -6.31
N SER A 217 -31.85 5.75 -6.19
CA SER A 217 -32.79 6.48 -7.05
C SER A 217 -32.15 7.80 -7.50
N SER A 218 -30.91 7.72 -7.99
CA SER A 218 -30.13 8.86 -8.49
C SER A 218 -29.43 8.51 -9.80
N ASP A 219 -28.83 9.51 -10.44
CA ASP A 219 -27.98 9.39 -11.63
C ASP A 219 -26.47 9.44 -11.29
N SER A 220 -26.13 9.24 -10.01
CA SER A 220 -24.73 9.33 -9.54
C SER A 220 -23.90 8.14 -10.00
N GLN A 221 -22.89 8.43 -10.82
CA GLN A 221 -21.89 7.47 -11.27
C GLN A 221 -20.63 7.57 -10.42
N THR A 222 -20.01 6.43 -10.15
CA THR A 222 -18.68 6.34 -9.53
C THR A 222 -17.62 6.51 -10.63
N ILE A 223 -16.57 7.26 -10.32
CA ILE A 223 -15.41 7.47 -11.21
C ILE A 223 -14.20 6.85 -10.52
N LEU A 224 -13.44 6.01 -11.22
CA LEU A 224 -12.19 5.42 -10.76
C LEU A 224 -11.05 5.77 -11.72
N VAL A 225 -9.87 6.07 -11.18
CA VAL A 225 -8.65 6.35 -11.96
C VAL A 225 -7.46 5.65 -11.31
N ASP A 226 -6.67 4.93 -12.11
CA ASP A 226 -5.40 4.35 -11.65
C ASP A 226 -4.35 5.46 -11.50
N GLY A 227 -4.08 5.87 -10.27
CA GLY A 227 -3.08 6.90 -9.99
C GLY A 227 -1.68 6.50 -10.45
N PHE A 228 -1.36 5.21 -10.50
CA PHE A 228 -0.04 4.75 -10.95
C PHE A 228 0.07 4.83 -12.48
N HIS A 229 -0.99 4.50 -13.21
CA HIS A 229 -1.04 4.73 -14.66
C HIS A 229 -0.96 6.22 -14.98
N ALA A 230 -1.76 7.06 -14.31
CA ALA A 230 -1.72 8.51 -14.50
C ALA A 230 -0.33 9.10 -14.19
N ALA A 231 0.33 8.62 -13.14
CA ALA A 231 1.70 9.02 -12.81
C ALA A 231 2.70 8.59 -13.90
N SER A 232 2.52 7.43 -14.53
CA SER A 232 3.36 6.99 -15.66
C SER A 232 3.21 7.88 -16.90
N LEU A 233 1.99 8.36 -17.17
CA LEU A 233 1.72 9.34 -18.23
C LEU A 233 2.35 10.69 -17.89
N LEU A 234 2.24 11.14 -16.63
CA LEU A 234 2.87 12.37 -16.17
C LEU A 234 4.40 12.31 -16.30
N ARG A 235 5.02 11.17 -15.94
CA ARG A 235 6.46 10.94 -16.07
C ARG A 235 6.92 11.06 -17.52
N SER A 236 6.12 10.57 -18.46
CA SER A 236 6.45 10.55 -19.89
C SER A 236 6.20 11.91 -20.56
N ASN A 237 5.06 12.53 -20.28
CA ASN A 237 4.60 13.75 -20.97
C ASN A 237 5.13 15.03 -20.32
N HIS A 238 5.30 15.03 -18.99
CA HIS A 238 5.70 16.19 -18.20
C HIS A 238 6.72 15.80 -17.10
N PRO A 239 7.93 15.31 -17.48
CA PRO A 239 8.91 14.76 -16.52
C PRO A 239 9.30 15.74 -15.40
N SER A 240 9.36 17.04 -15.68
CA SER A 240 9.62 18.06 -14.65
C SER A 240 8.48 18.19 -13.63
N SER A 241 7.22 18.05 -14.07
CA SER A 241 6.06 18.03 -13.18
C SER A 241 6.03 16.76 -12.34
N TYR A 242 6.33 15.61 -12.94
CA TYR A 242 6.48 14.35 -12.21
C TYR A 242 7.55 14.44 -11.12
N HIS A 243 8.75 14.92 -11.47
CA HIS A 243 9.84 15.10 -10.51
C HIS A 243 9.43 16.04 -9.38
N LEU A 244 8.77 17.16 -9.71
CA LEU A 244 8.31 18.11 -8.70
C LEU A 244 7.29 17.47 -7.74
N LEU A 245 6.27 16.79 -8.27
CA LEU A 245 5.23 16.13 -7.46
C LEU A 245 5.73 14.91 -6.67
N SER A 246 6.89 14.35 -7.05
CA SER A 246 7.53 13.26 -6.33
C SER A 246 8.39 13.71 -5.15
N ASN A 247 8.80 14.98 -5.13
CA ASN A 247 9.75 15.50 -4.13
C ASN A 247 9.14 16.59 -3.25
N LEU A 248 8.27 17.43 -3.82
CA LEU A 248 7.68 18.55 -3.11
C LEU A 248 6.64 18.04 -2.11
N ARG A 249 6.88 18.33 -0.84
CA ARG A 249 5.96 17.97 0.24
C ARG A 249 4.83 19.00 0.29
N ILE A 250 3.59 18.51 0.19
CA ILE A 250 2.38 19.35 0.14
C ILE A 250 1.62 19.16 1.46
N PRO A 251 1.34 20.24 2.21
CA PRO A 251 0.55 20.16 3.43
C PRO A 251 -0.93 19.95 3.12
N SER A 252 -1.60 19.26 4.03
CA SER A 252 -3.01 18.90 4.00
C SER A 252 -3.61 19.01 5.41
N HIS A 253 -4.93 19.15 5.49
CA HIS A 253 -5.65 19.29 6.74
C HIS A 253 -7.07 18.70 6.68
N ALA A 254 -7.62 18.41 7.85
CA ALA A 254 -9.05 18.25 8.08
C ALA A 254 -9.43 18.95 9.39
N SER A 255 -10.28 19.96 9.30
CA SER A 255 -10.65 20.82 10.43
C SER A 255 -12.13 21.23 10.44
N GLY A 256 -12.94 20.71 9.52
CA GLY A 256 -14.34 21.11 9.37
C GLY A 256 -15.27 20.56 10.44
N ASP A 257 -15.05 19.32 10.88
CA ASP A 257 -15.91 18.63 11.85
C ASP A 257 -15.44 18.78 13.31
N PHE A 258 -14.76 19.89 13.64
CA PHE A 258 -14.22 20.11 14.99
C PHE A 258 -15.34 20.13 16.06
N SER A 259 -16.50 20.70 15.72
CA SER A 259 -17.62 20.79 16.68
C SER A 259 -18.18 19.43 17.10
N SER A 260 -18.15 18.43 16.21
CA SER A 260 -18.72 17.10 16.47
C SER A 260 -17.66 16.10 16.92
N SER A 261 -16.46 16.20 16.34
CA SER A 261 -15.40 15.21 16.54
C SER A 261 -14.32 15.66 17.54
N GLY A 262 -14.12 16.97 17.71
CA GLY A 262 -13.05 17.54 18.54
C GLY A 262 -11.64 17.43 17.93
N TYR A 263 -11.50 16.89 16.71
CA TYR A 263 -10.20 16.65 16.08
C TYR A 263 -9.85 17.71 15.03
N ILE A 264 -8.55 18.02 14.95
CA ILE A 264 -7.95 18.83 13.88
C ILE A 264 -6.71 18.07 13.39
N PHE A 265 -6.70 17.73 12.10
CA PHE A 265 -5.56 17.10 11.45
C PHE A 265 -4.84 18.12 10.59
N ARG A 266 -3.50 18.14 10.70
CA ARG A 266 -2.63 19.03 9.93
C ARG A 266 -1.30 18.32 9.68
N THR A 267 -0.83 18.32 8.44
CA THR A 267 0.47 17.73 8.10
C THR A 267 1.60 18.74 8.04
N GLU A 268 1.30 20.04 8.15
CA GLU A 268 2.28 21.13 8.18
C GLU A 268 3.30 20.99 9.33
N HIS A 269 2.84 20.52 10.48
CA HIS A 269 3.68 20.24 11.66
C HIS A 269 3.39 18.81 12.13
N PRO A 270 4.39 17.92 12.30
CA PRO A 270 5.85 18.10 12.15
C PRO A 270 6.40 17.73 10.76
N THR A 271 5.56 17.25 9.83
CA THR A 271 6.03 16.56 8.62
C THR A 271 6.21 17.45 7.38
N ALA A 272 5.85 18.74 7.45
CA ALA A 272 5.83 19.66 6.32
C ALA A 272 5.04 19.15 5.10
N GLY A 273 4.01 18.33 5.32
CA GLY A 273 3.24 17.66 4.27
C GLY A 273 3.86 16.38 3.73
N TYR A 274 3.37 15.90 2.58
CA TYR A 274 3.87 14.69 1.89
C TYR A 274 3.89 14.91 0.37
N PRO A 275 4.78 14.23 -0.39
CA PRO A 275 4.71 14.25 -1.84
C PRO A 275 3.40 13.65 -2.36
N VAL A 276 2.96 14.14 -3.53
CA VAL A 276 1.83 13.52 -4.24
C VAL A 276 2.21 12.12 -4.69
N LEU A 277 3.44 11.94 -5.17
CA LEU A 277 3.94 10.68 -5.69
C LEU A 277 5.05 10.19 -4.76
N THR A 278 4.77 9.18 -3.94
CA THR A 278 5.76 8.66 -2.98
C THR A 278 6.39 7.38 -3.52
N HIS A 279 7.72 7.34 -3.52
CA HIS A 279 8.51 6.21 -4.01
C HIS A 279 9.14 5.42 -2.87
N ASN A 280 9.30 4.12 -3.07
CA ASN A 280 10.10 3.28 -2.21
C ASN A 280 11.58 3.69 -2.33
N PRO A 281 12.26 4.05 -1.23
CA PRO A 281 13.61 4.59 -1.27
C PRO A 281 14.67 3.60 -1.77
N SER A 282 14.40 2.28 -1.68
CA SER A 282 15.35 1.23 -2.08
C SER A 282 15.16 0.77 -3.53
N THR A 283 13.96 0.91 -4.08
CA THR A 283 13.60 0.35 -5.41
C THR A 283 13.18 1.41 -6.42
N ASP A 284 12.97 2.65 -5.99
CA ASP A 284 12.41 3.74 -6.81
C ASP A 284 11.03 3.40 -7.43
N GLN A 285 10.34 2.41 -6.88
CA GLN A 285 8.97 2.09 -7.30
C GLN A 285 7.99 3.06 -6.66
N LEU A 286 7.03 3.57 -7.44
CA LEU A 286 5.91 4.35 -6.91
C LEU A 286 5.06 3.44 -6.01
N VAL A 287 4.84 3.87 -4.76
CA VAL A 287 4.10 3.08 -3.76
C VAL A 287 2.85 3.76 -3.24
N GLN A 288 2.70 5.07 -3.45
CA GLN A 288 1.52 5.81 -3.02
C GLN A 288 1.29 7.07 -3.87
N VAL A 289 0.01 7.33 -4.16
CA VAL A 289 -0.49 8.61 -4.66
C VAL A 289 -1.30 9.29 -3.54
N ARG A 290 -0.96 10.52 -3.19
CA ARG A 290 -1.73 11.39 -2.28
C ARG A 290 -2.28 12.57 -3.05
N TRP A 291 -3.55 12.49 -3.43
CA TRP A 291 -4.19 13.51 -4.24
C TRP A 291 -5.59 13.81 -3.71
N ASN A 292 -5.75 14.94 -3.04
CA ASN A 292 -7.06 15.43 -2.66
C ASN A 292 -7.02 16.96 -2.64
N ASN A 293 -7.75 17.59 -3.56
CA ASN A 293 -7.79 19.05 -3.64
C ASN A 293 -8.50 19.66 -2.43
N TYR A 294 -9.47 18.96 -1.85
CA TYR A 294 -10.27 19.42 -0.72
C TYR A 294 -9.51 19.38 0.60
N ASP A 295 -8.59 18.42 0.75
CA ASP A 295 -7.71 18.30 1.92
C ASP A 295 -6.52 19.28 1.88
N ARG A 296 -6.20 19.87 0.72
CA ARG A 296 -4.95 20.62 0.55
C ARG A 296 -4.95 21.90 1.40
N ALA A 297 -3.96 22.02 2.27
CA ALA A 297 -3.82 23.19 3.13
C ALA A 297 -3.28 24.40 2.37
N PRO A 298 -3.52 25.62 2.87
CA PRO A 298 -2.88 26.82 2.36
C PRO A 298 -1.34 26.67 2.32
N ILE A 299 -0.77 27.00 1.17
CA ILE A 299 0.68 27.00 0.97
C ILE A 299 1.25 28.27 1.61
N GLY A 300 2.07 28.10 2.64
CA GLY A 300 2.59 29.20 3.45
C GLY A 300 4.03 28.98 3.91
N SER A 301 4.38 29.53 5.08
CA SER A 301 5.75 29.54 5.63
C SER A 301 6.39 28.15 5.79
N THR A 302 5.59 27.09 5.94
CA THR A 302 6.02 25.70 6.10
C THR A 302 6.25 24.95 4.78
N PHE A 303 5.78 25.49 3.66
CA PHE A 303 5.94 24.93 2.30
C PHE A 303 7.25 25.35 1.63
N LEU A 304 7.87 26.42 2.15
CA LEU A 304 9.06 27.04 1.56
C LEU A 304 10.29 26.38 2.17
N ASP A 305 10.82 25.38 1.47
CA ASP A 305 12.11 24.81 1.84
C ASP A 305 13.20 25.87 1.68
N ALA A 306 13.88 26.18 2.80
CA ALA A 306 15.08 27.02 2.82
C ALA A 306 16.24 26.40 1.99
N ASN A 307 16.12 25.12 1.58
CA ASN A 307 17.10 24.39 0.77
C ASN A 307 16.67 24.18 -0.70
N SER A 308 15.56 24.76 -1.16
CA SER A 308 15.20 24.62 -2.57
C SER A 308 16.14 25.45 -3.46
N ALA A 309 16.77 24.79 -4.45
CA ALA A 309 17.64 25.44 -5.44
C ALA A 309 16.92 26.48 -6.34
N LEU A 310 15.61 26.64 -6.16
CA LEU A 310 14.75 27.59 -6.86
C LEU A 310 14.21 28.59 -5.84
N SER A 311 14.29 29.89 -6.14
CA SER A 311 13.56 30.87 -5.34
C SER A 311 12.06 30.56 -5.36
N ASN A 312 11.37 30.84 -4.25
CA ASN A 312 9.93 30.62 -4.10
C ASN A 312 9.10 31.23 -5.25
N ALA A 313 9.53 32.39 -5.76
CA ALA A 313 8.92 33.06 -6.92
C ALA A 313 8.91 32.20 -8.20
N LYS A 314 9.88 31.30 -8.37
CA LYS A 314 9.94 30.36 -9.51
C LYS A 314 9.29 29.01 -9.20
N LEU A 315 9.30 28.59 -7.94
CA LEU A 315 8.73 27.31 -7.51
C LEU A 315 7.20 27.31 -7.61
N ILE A 316 6.54 28.37 -7.13
CA ILE A 316 5.08 28.43 -7.05
C ILE A 316 4.39 28.27 -8.43
N PRO A 317 4.79 28.99 -9.49
CA PRO A 317 4.19 28.79 -10.81
C PRO A 317 4.40 27.37 -11.36
N LYS A 318 5.59 26.79 -11.14
CA LYS A 318 5.89 25.41 -11.56
C LYS A 318 5.05 24.39 -10.80
N PHE A 319 4.81 24.63 -9.51
CA PHE A 319 3.94 23.81 -8.68
C PHE A 319 2.50 23.79 -9.23
N TYR A 320 1.91 24.96 -9.47
CA TYR A 320 0.56 25.03 -10.04
C TYR A 320 0.48 24.43 -11.44
N SER A 321 1.49 24.65 -12.30
CA SER A 321 1.57 23.98 -13.60
C SER A 321 1.64 22.45 -13.46
N ALA A 322 2.39 21.93 -12.49
CA ALA A 322 2.46 20.50 -12.24
C ALA A 322 1.13 19.92 -11.73
N LEU A 323 0.41 20.64 -10.85
CA LEU A 323 -0.94 20.25 -10.45
C LEU A 323 -1.88 20.21 -11.66
N SER A 324 -1.85 21.24 -12.52
CA SER A 324 -2.70 21.29 -13.72
C SER A 324 -2.39 20.15 -14.69
N HIS A 325 -1.12 19.83 -14.94
CA HIS A 325 -0.74 18.71 -15.80
C HIS A 325 -1.26 17.37 -15.25
N PHE A 326 -1.09 17.12 -13.95
CA PHE A 326 -1.56 15.87 -13.36
C PHE A 326 -3.09 15.80 -13.34
N HIS A 327 -3.75 16.89 -12.97
CA HIS A 327 -5.21 17.01 -13.00
C HIS A 327 -5.79 16.78 -14.41
N ALA A 328 -5.16 17.32 -15.45
CA ALA A 328 -5.59 17.11 -16.83
C ALA A 328 -5.53 15.62 -17.23
N ILE A 329 -4.48 14.90 -16.83
CA ILE A 329 -4.36 13.45 -17.03
C ILE A 329 -5.48 12.72 -16.28
N LEU A 330 -5.64 13.00 -14.98
CA LEU A 330 -6.69 12.40 -14.15
C LEU A 330 -8.11 12.69 -14.65
N SER A 331 -8.29 13.81 -15.35
CA SER A 331 -9.57 14.25 -15.88
C SER A 331 -9.91 13.73 -17.28
N SER A 332 -8.94 13.13 -17.96
CA SER A 332 -9.11 12.60 -19.32
C SER A 332 -10.07 11.41 -19.37
N ASP A 333 -10.83 11.32 -20.46
CA ASP A 333 -11.75 10.20 -20.71
C ASP A 333 -10.98 8.89 -20.87
N GLU A 334 -9.74 8.95 -21.36
CA GLU A 334 -8.86 7.79 -21.47
C GLU A 334 -8.45 7.23 -20.10
N SER A 335 -8.34 8.08 -19.07
CA SER A 335 -7.93 7.65 -17.72
C SER A 335 -9.11 7.23 -16.83
N ARG A 336 -10.30 7.79 -17.06
CA ARG A 336 -11.46 7.62 -16.18
C ARG A 336 -12.28 6.38 -16.52
N TYR A 337 -12.39 5.48 -15.55
CA TYR A 337 -13.43 4.45 -15.58
C TYR A 337 -14.68 4.97 -14.84
N VAL A 338 -15.72 5.28 -15.60
CA VAL A 338 -17.00 5.76 -15.09
C VAL A 338 -18.01 4.61 -15.07
N VAL A 339 -18.61 4.35 -13.91
CA VAL A 339 -19.52 3.21 -13.71
C VAL A 339 -20.71 3.56 -12.83
N GLN A 340 -21.88 3.07 -13.23
CA GLN A 340 -23.09 3.14 -12.41
C GLN A 340 -23.19 1.89 -11.52
N LEU A 341 -23.07 2.06 -10.21
CA LEU A 341 -23.27 0.96 -9.27
C LEU A 341 -24.76 0.59 -9.15
N LYS A 342 -25.03 -0.68 -8.85
CA LYS A 342 -26.37 -1.19 -8.51
C LYS A 342 -26.42 -1.60 -7.04
N PRO A 343 -27.57 -1.48 -6.36
CA PRO A 343 -27.72 -2.00 -5.00
C PRO A 343 -27.22 -3.44 -4.87
N GLY A 344 -26.44 -3.71 -3.84
CA GLY A 344 -25.77 -5.00 -3.63
C GLY A 344 -24.42 -5.16 -4.33
N THR A 345 -23.90 -4.07 -4.92
CA THR A 345 -22.53 -4.00 -5.44
C THR A 345 -21.66 -3.20 -4.48
N ALA A 346 -20.61 -3.84 -3.96
CA ALA A 346 -19.55 -3.15 -3.24
C ALA A 346 -18.34 -2.93 -4.16
N VAL A 347 -17.57 -1.87 -3.89
CA VAL A 347 -16.26 -1.62 -4.47
C VAL A 347 -15.27 -1.43 -3.33
N VAL A 348 -14.12 -2.10 -3.43
CA VAL A 348 -12.98 -1.88 -2.53
C VAL A 348 -11.80 -1.39 -3.33
N LEU A 349 -11.22 -0.29 -2.85
CA LEU A 349 -10.14 0.45 -3.47
C LEU A 349 -8.90 0.37 -2.59
N ASP A 350 -7.74 0.15 -3.18
CA ASP A 350 -6.46 0.53 -2.60
C ASP A 350 -6.36 2.05 -2.69
N ASN A 351 -6.66 2.72 -1.57
CA ASN A 351 -6.69 4.17 -1.44
C ASN A 351 -5.28 4.80 -1.54
N HIS A 352 -4.21 3.99 -1.55
CA HIS A 352 -2.86 4.48 -1.86
C HIS A 352 -2.60 4.52 -3.37
N ARG A 353 -3.48 3.96 -4.21
CA ARG A 353 -3.27 3.86 -5.66
C ARG A 353 -4.43 4.42 -6.48
N VAL A 354 -5.65 3.98 -6.20
CA VAL A 354 -6.82 4.27 -7.03
C VAL A 354 -7.51 5.52 -6.51
N LEU A 355 -7.52 6.57 -7.33
CA LEU A 355 -8.31 7.75 -7.06
C LEU A 355 -9.77 7.44 -7.41
N HIS A 356 -10.67 8.04 -6.64
CA HIS A 356 -12.10 7.83 -6.83
C HIS A 356 -12.86 9.14 -6.68
N GLY A 357 -13.99 9.22 -7.37
CA GLY A 357 -14.86 10.39 -7.37
C GLY A 357 -16.28 9.98 -7.73
N ARG A 358 -17.14 10.99 -7.90
CA ARG A 358 -18.51 10.77 -8.35
C ARG A 358 -19.05 11.95 -9.13
N THR A 359 -19.95 11.66 -10.07
CA THR A 359 -20.73 12.71 -10.73
C THR A 359 -21.67 13.39 -9.73
N ALA A 360 -22.01 14.65 -10.01
CA ALA A 360 -23.12 15.32 -9.34
C ALA A 360 -24.42 14.53 -9.60
N PHE A 361 -25.36 14.59 -8.66
CA PHE A 361 -26.59 13.81 -8.80
C PHE A 361 -27.80 14.47 -8.17
N THR A 362 -28.97 14.00 -8.57
CA THR A 362 -30.25 14.29 -7.93
C THR A 362 -30.90 13.00 -7.41
N GLY A 363 -31.82 13.11 -6.45
CA GLY A 363 -32.49 11.95 -5.87
C GLY A 363 -31.74 11.30 -4.70
N ARG A 364 -32.03 10.02 -4.40
CA ARG A 364 -31.53 9.35 -3.20
C ARG A 364 -30.41 8.36 -3.53
N ARG A 365 -29.30 8.47 -2.79
CA ARG A 365 -28.17 7.54 -2.86
C ARG A 365 -27.73 7.19 -1.44
N ARG A 366 -28.01 5.96 -1.03
CA ARG A 366 -27.63 5.47 0.31
C ARG A 366 -26.45 4.52 0.15
N MET A 367 -25.34 4.88 0.77
CA MET A 367 -24.10 4.12 0.74
C MET A 367 -23.69 3.78 2.16
N CYS A 368 -22.94 2.69 2.31
CA CYS A 368 -22.11 2.50 3.48
C CYS A 368 -20.64 2.35 3.10
N GLY A 369 -19.76 2.64 4.04
CA GLY A 369 -18.33 2.51 3.84
C GLY A 369 -17.57 2.22 5.12
N ALA A 370 -16.34 1.76 4.91
CA ALA A 370 -15.39 1.45 5.97
C ALA A 370 -13.95 1.59 5.44
N TYR A 371 -13.03 1.86 6.35
CA TYR A 371 -11.59 1.84 6.07
C TYR A 371 -10.95 0.60 6.67
N VAL A 372 -9.89 0.12 6.02
CA VAL A 372 -8.93 -0.84 6.58
C VAL A 372 -7.54 -0.23 6.45
N GLY A 373 -6.73 -0.33 7.50
CA GLY A 373 -5.35 0.18 7.47
C GLY A 373 -4.47 -0.62 6.50
N ALA A 374 -3.41 0.03 6.02
CA ALA A 374 -2.54 -0.55 4.98
C ALA A 374 -1.79 -1.79 5.48
N ASP A 375 -1.39 -1.80 6.74
CA ASP A 375 -0.64 -2.91 7.34
C ASP A 375 -1.54 -4.13 7.51
N GLU A 376 -2.77 -3.93 7.96
CA GLU A 376 -3.72 -5.01 8.23
C GLU A 376 -4.06 -5.81 6.97
N TRP A 377 -4.41 -5.15 5.87
CA TRP A 377 -4.78 -5.86 4.65
C TRP A 377 -3.58 -6.54 3.99
N ARG A 378 -2.39 -5.90 4.03
CA ARG A 378 -1.14 -6.50 3.51
C ARG A 378 -0.72 -7.70 4.34
N ALA A 379 -0.84 -7.62 5.67
CA ALA A 379 -0.59 -8.74 6.57
C ALA A 379 -1.59 -9.89 6.33
N ARG A 380 -2.87 -9.58 6.12
CA ARG A 380 -3.88 -10.59 5.77
C ARG A 380 -3.54 -11.29 4.46
N LEU A 381 -3.20 -10.53 3.41
CA LEU A 381 -2.80 -11.09 2.12
C LEU A 381 -1.56 -11.98 2.25
N ALA A 382 -0.50 -11.51 2.91
CA ALA A 382 0.72 -12.28 3.14
C ALA A 382 0.46 -13.57 3.93
N GLY A 383 -0.42 -13.53 4.94
CA GLY A 383 -0.82 -14.72 5.69
C GLY A 383 -1.57 -15.75 4.85
N LEU A 384 -2.44 -15.30 3.94
CA LEU A 384 -3.15 -16.19 3.01
C LEU A 384 -2.22 -16.79 1.96
N ARG A 385 -1.29 -16.01 1.39
CA ARG A 385 -0.28 -16.52 0.46
C ARG A 385 0.68 -17.50 1.11
N PHE A 386 1.12 -17.24 2.35
CA PHE A 386 1.88 -18.21 3.13
C PHE A 386 1.11 -19.53 3.31
N THR A 387 -0.21 -19.47 3.45
CA THR A 387 -1.04 -20.65 3.68
C THR A 387 -1.33 -21.44 2.41
N PHE A 388 -1.53 -20.77 1.27
CA PHE A 388 -2.06 -21.38 0.04
C PHE A 388 -1.16 -21.33 -1.19
N GLU A 389 -0.09 -20.52 -1.16
CA GLU A 389 0.83 -20.29 -2.29
C GLU A 389 2.30 -20.59 -1.93
N ASP A 390 2.56 -21.21 -0.78
CA ASP A 390 3.90 -21.52 -0.26
C ASP A 390 4.87 -20.31 -0.18
N GLU A 391 4.32 -19.09 -0.07
CA GLU A 391 5.14 -17.88 0.07
C GLU A 391 5.90 -17.96 1.42
N PRO A 392 7.24 -17.86 1.43
CA PRO A 392 8.01 -18.15 2.63
C PRO A 392 7.90 -17.03 3.68
N ARG A 393 8.02 -17.39 4.96
CA ARG A 393 8.10 -16.40 6.05
C ARG A 393 9.35 -15.52 5.90
N SER A 394 9.25 -14.29 6.42
CA SER A 394 10.36 -13.34 6.52
C SER A 394 11.47 -13.76 7.48
N VAL A 395 11.34 -14.91 8.16
CA VAL A 395 12.29 -15.44 9.14
C VAL A 395 12.92 -16.72 8.64
#